data_AF-A0A936D2N8-F1
#
_entry.id   AF-A0A936D2N8-F1
#
_cell.length_a   1.000
_cell.length_b   1.000
_cell.length_c   1.000
_cell.angle_alpha   90.00
_cell.angle_beta   90.00
_cell.angle_gamma   90.00
#
_symmetry.space_group_name_H-M   'P 1'
#
loop_
_entity.id
_entity.type
_entity.pdbx_description
1 polymer ?
#
loop_
_entity_poly.entity_id
_entity_poly.type
_entity_poly.pdbx_seq_one_letter_code
_entity_poly.pdbx_strand_id
1 'polypeptide(L)'
;MDAASKDRSRHPLEDSRFREALARMVRRRVPESDAEDIVQSAIAEAFASGKSADDPDGLRRWVWGVARHKVVDHFRRRRRMADELPDVADDREKPAYDELDLLRWAKRELPAGENAEETLQWMLREADGETLETIAEESNVPAPRVRKRVSRLREYFRERWSGQTAALVALGIVAALLALYALGRKKDDIAKDVPPAPSVRAPLPQEVAEQKRREAFEKCDAGELRPCLDLLDEAKGLDPKGDLSEAVQRARKAAEDKLAPPPVPEPVPTSKMAPPTKAKGDPTAVPTPPPPAPSGSFGPSNVQKPSAPFGKKGASPKGGFPSDDVKSDSLGSGGSSSK
;
A
#
# COMPACT_ATOMS: atom_id res chain seq x y z
N MET A 1 55.10 6.02 -36.92
CA MET A 1 53.85 6.23 -37.69
C MET A 1 52.73 6.45 -36.69
N ASP A 2 52.71 7.71 -36.28
CA ASP A 2 51.67 8.55 -35.70
C ASP A 2 50.45 7.92 -35.01
N ALA A 3 50.52 7.90 -33.68
CA ALA A 3 49.38 7.90 -32.78
C ALA A 3 48.68 9.29 -32.74
N ALA A 4 48.44 9.90 -33.90
CA ALA A 4 47.92 11.27 -34.06
C ALA A 4 46.55 11.33 -34.75
N SER A 5 45.66 10.36 -34.50
CA SER A 5 44.30 10.37 -35.09
C SER A 5 43.22 9.91 -34.11
N LYS A 6 43.24 10.43 -32.88
CA LYS A 6 42.18 10.14 -31.89
C LYS A 6 41.54 11.34 -31.23
N ASP A 7 41.87 12.55 -31.68
CA ASP A 7 41.08 13.75 -31.41
C ASP A 7 40.57 14.32 -32.72
N ARG A 8 39.81 13.51 -33.47
CA ARG A 8 38.91 14.05 -34.47
C ARG A 8 37.75 14.62 -33.66
N SER A 9 37.85 15.88 -33.28
CA SER A 9 36.80 16.61 -32.56
C SER A 9 35.45 16.27 -33.19
N ARG A 10 34.64 15.48 -32.47
CA ARG A 10 33.31 15.09 -32.95
C ARG A 10 32.53 16.37 -33.22
N HIS A 11 31.91 16.46 -34.40
CA HIS A 11 31.18 17.66 -34.77
C HIS A 11 30.14 17.97 -33.69
N PRO A 12 29.89 19.24 -33.31
CA PRO A 12 29.01 19.58 -32.17
C PRO A 12 27.59 19.02 -32.26
N LEU A 13 27.13 18.70 -33.48
CA LEU A 13 25.83 18.11 -33.81
C LEU A 13 25.82 16.56 -33.76
N GLU A 14 26.97 15.91 -33.64
CA GLU A 14 27.08 14.46 -33.39
C GLU A 14 26.87 14.11 -31.91
N ASP A 15 26.79 15.12 -31.04
CA ASP A 15 26.46 14.93 -29.63
C ASP A 15 25.07 14.30 -29.48
N SER A 16 25.04 13.06 -29.00
CA SER A 16 23.81 12.28 -28.74
C SER A 16 22.80 13.05 -27.90
N ARG A 17 23.25 13.81 -26.89
CA ARG A 17 22.34 14.56 -26.00
C ARG A 17 21.62 15.67 -26.75
N PHE A 18 22.34 16.38 -27.60
CA PHE A 18 21.75 17.42 -28.44
C PHE A 18 20.77 16.83 -29.45
N ARG A 19 21.16 15.75 -30.14
CA ARG A 19 20.27 15.08 -31.11
C ARG A 19 19.00 14.54 -30.46
N GLU A 20 19.11 13.94 -29.27
CA GLU A 20 17.96 13.45 -28.51
C GLU A 20 17.04 14.58 -28.05
N ALA A 21 17.61 15.70 -27.57
CA ALA A 21 16.81 16.87 -27.20
C ALA A 21 16.08 17.45 -28.41
N LEU A 22 16.77 17.61 -29.54
CA LEU A 22 16.20 18.10 -30.79
C LEU A 22 15.07 17.20 -31.28
N ALA A 23 15.29 15.89 -31.31
CA ALA A 23 14.28 14.91 -31.69
C ALA A 23 13.07 14.93 -30.75
N ARG A 24 13.29 15.05 -29.43
CA ARG A 24 12.20 15.15 -28.45
C ARG A 24 11.34 16.39 -28.67
N MET A 25 11.95 17.53 -28.95
CA MET A 25 11.24 18.78 -29.25
C MET A 25 10.37 18.64 -30.50
N VAL A 26 10.89 18.01 -31.56
CA VAL A 26 10.16 17.81 -32.82
C VAL A 26 9.02 16.80 -32.63
N ARG A 27 9.28 15.64 -32.01
CA ARG A 27 8.28 14.58 -31.76
C ARG A 27 7.08 15.04 -30.93
N ARG A 28 7.27 16.01 -30.04
CA ARG A 28 6.16 16.63 -29.27
C ARG A 28 5.22 17.46 -30.15
N ARG A 29 5.63 17.82 -31.36
CA ARG A 29 4.93 18.77 -32.22
C ARG A 29 4.43 18.16 -33.52
N VAL A 30 5.01 17.07 -34.00
CA VAL A 30 4.62 16.41 -35.26
C VAL A 30 4.50 14.89 -35.05
N PRO A 31 3.77 14.18 -35.93
CA PRO A 31 3.72 12.71 -35.91
C PRO A 31 5.12 12.09 -35.96
N GLU A 32 5.29 10.92 -35.34
CA GLU A 32 6.58 10.22 -35.30
C GLU A 32 7.14 9.96 -36.71
N SER A 33 6.25 9.69 -37.68
CA SER A 33 6.62 9.49 -39.10
C SER A 33 7.28 10.70 -39.74
N ASP A 34 6.93 11.92 -39.33
CA ASP A 34 7.48 13.16 -39.87
C ASP A 34 8.63 13.72 -39.01
N ALA A 35 8.72 13.27 -37.76
CA ALA A 35 9.66 13.82 -36.80
C ALA A 35 11.12 13.57 -37.20
N GLU A 36 11.44 12.34 -37.60
CA GLU A 36 12.79 11.98 -38.01
C GLU A 36 13.23 12.79 -39.24
N ASP A 37 12.36 12.92 -40.24
CA ASP A 37 12.63 13.68 -41.47
C ASP A 37 12.93 15.16 -41.18
N ILE A 38 12.16 15.78 -40.27
CA ILE A 38 12.40 17.17 -39.87
C ILE A 38 13.74 17.32 -39.16
N VAL A 39 14.08 16.41 -38.25
CA VAL A 39 15.35 16.42 -37.52
C VAL A 39 16.52 16.26 -38.48
N GLN A 40 16.48 15.25 -39.36
CA GLN A 40 17.54 15.01 -40.34
C GLN A 40 17.69 16.19 -41.29
N SER A 41 16.57 16.76 -41.76
CA SER A 41 16.59 17.95 -42.61
C SER A 41 17.23 19.15 -41.92
N ALA A 42 16.96 19.38 -40.62
CA ALA A 42 17.55 20.49 -39.87
C ALA A 42 19.07 20.31 -39.69
N ILE A 43 19.50 19.08 -39.41
CA ILE A 43 20.93 18.75 -39.26
C ILE A 43 21.65 18.83 -40.62
N ALA A 44 21.04 18.34 -41.69
CA ALA A 44 21.60 18.43 -43.05
C ALA A 44 21.79 19.89 -43.49
N GLU A 45 20.80 20.75 -43.22
CA GLU A 45 20.92 22.19 -43.49
C GLU A 45 22.05 22.81 -42.68
N ALA A 46 22.28 22.35 -41.44
CA ALA A 46 23.40 22.80 -40.61
C ALA A 46 24.74 22.49 -41.26
N PHE A 47 24.94 21.25 -41.71
CA PHE A 47 26.14 20.85 -42.44
C PHE A 47 26.31 21.61 -43.75
N ALA A 48 25.21 21.95 -44.44
CA ALA A 48 25.23 22.71 -45.69
C ALA A 48 25.46 24.22 -45.49
N SER A 49 25.13 24.77 -44.32
CA SER A 49 25.17 26.22 -44.05
C SER A 49 26.58 26.82 -44.00
N GLY A 50 27.62 25.99 -43.90
CA GLY A 50 29.02 26.43 -43.75
C GLY A 50 29.32 27.12 -42.42
N LYS A 51 28.40 27.06 -41.44
CA LYS A 51 28.66 27.58 -40.09
C LYS A 51 29.80 26.81 -39.43
N SER A 52 30.71 27.55 -38.79
CA SER A 52 31.88 26.94 -38.18
C SER A 52 31.49 26.05 -37.00
N ALA A 53 32.13 24.88 -36.92
CA ALA A 53 32.10 24.02 -35.74
C ALA A 53 32.85 24.63 -34.55
N ASP A 54 33.63 25.70 -34.76
CA ASP A 54 34.38 26.42 -33.73
C ASP A 54 33.46 27.18 -32.74
N ASP A 55 32.21 27.48 -33.14
CA ASP A 55 31.16 28.00 -32.26
C ASP A 55 30.05 26.94 -32.08
N PRO A 56 30.28 25.92 -31.23
CA PRO A 56 29.33 24.82 -31.03
C PRO A 56 27.98 25.30 -30.51
N ASP A 57 27.97 26.31 -29.65
CA ASP A 57 26.74 26.84 -29.06
C ASP A 57 25.94 27.64 -30.10
N GLY A 58 26.58 28.52 -30.87
CA GLY A 58 25.91 29.23 -31.96
C GLY A 58 25.38 28.32 -33.06
N LEU A 59 26.09 27.23 -33.36
CA LEU A 59 25.62 26.21 -34.28
C LEU A 59 24.37 25.49 -33.73
N ARG A 60 24.38 25.07 -32.46
CA ARG A 60 23.22 24.43 -31.80
C ARG A 60 22.01 25.34 -31.75
N ARG A 61 22.19 26.62 -31.39
CA ARG A 61 21.15 27.66 -31.41
C ARG A 61 20.52 27.78 -32.79
N TRP A 62 21.34 27.85 -33.82
CA TRP A 62 20.85 27.94 -35.19
C TRP A 62 20.04 26.70 -35.61
N VAL A 63 20.51 25.49 -35.27
CA VAL A 63 19.79 24.24 -35.58
C VAL A 63 18.43 24.18 -34.87
N TRP A 64 18.34 24.62 -33.61
CA TRP A 64 17.08 24.77 -32.91
C TRP A 64 16.11 25.69 -33.67
N GLY A 65 16.59 26.85 -34.13
CA GLY A 65 15.83 27.76 -34.96
C GLY A 65 15.34 27.13 -36.27
N VAL A 66 16.21 26.43 -36.99
CA VAL A 66 15.86 25.73 -38.24
C VAL A 66 14.80 24.66 -38.01
N ALA A 67 14.97 23.82 -36.98
CA ALA A 67 14.01 22.76 -36.69
C ALA A 67 12.61 23.33 -36.37
N ARG A 68 12.53 24.44 -35.63
CA ARG A 68 11.25 25.14 -35.38
C ARG A 68 10.60 25.65 -36.66
N HIS A 69 11.37 26.29 -37.54
CA HIS A 69 10.85 26.73 -38.83
C HIS A 69 10.32 25.56 -39.65
N LYS A 70 11.03 24.43 -39.66
CA LYS A 70 10.59 23.20 -40.35
C LYS A 70 9.32 22.61 -39.76
N VAL A 71 9.13 22.65 -38.44
CA VAL A 71 7.86 22.26 -37.78
C VAL A 71 6.72 23.18 -38.22
N VAL A 72 6.92 24.50 -38.20
CA VAL A 72 5.91 25.47 -38.66
C VAL A 72 5.57 25.24 -40.13
N ASP A 73 6.58 25.01 -40.97
CA ASP A 73 6.41 24.74 -42.39
C ASP A 73 5.73 23.40 -42.66
N HIS A 74 5.97 22.37 -41.84
CA HIS A 74 5.24 21.10 -41.89
C HIS A 74 3.73 21.36 -41.74
N PHE A 75 3.31 22.11 -40.71
CA PHE A 75 1.90 22.44 -40.52
C PHE A 75 1.32 23.34 -41.62
N ARG A 76 2.10 24.30 -42.13
CA ARG A 76 1.69 25.14 -43.27
C ARG A 76 1.50 24.32 -44.55
N ARG A 77 2.34 23.31 -44.79
CA ARG A 77 2.19 22.37 -45.92
C ARG A 77 0.98 21.46 -45.72
N ARG A 78 0.83 20.85 -44.54
CA ARG A 78 -0.29 19.95 -44.22
C ARG A 78 -1.64 20.66 -44.34
N ARG A 79 -1.75 21.92 -43.88
CA ARG A 79 -2.97 22.72 -44.04
C ARG A 79 -3.32 22.98 -45.51
N ARG A 80 -2.34 23.34 -46.34
CA ARG A 80 -2.55 23.52 -47.79
C ARG A 80 -3.02 22.23 -48.48
N MET A 81 -2.42 21.09 -48.11
CA MET A 81 -2.82 19.78 -48.66
C MET A 81 -4.23 19.37 -48.20
N ALA A 82 -4.59 19.65 -46.95
CA ALA A 82 -5.94 19.40 -46.42
C ALA A 82 -7.01 20.28 -47.10
N ASP A 83 -6.67 21.53 -47.43
CA ASP A 83 -7.55 22.43 -48.18
C ASP A 83 -7.76 21.95 -49.65
N GLU A 84 -6.76 21.29 -50.24
CA GLU A 84 -6.80 20.75 -51.61
C GLU A 84 -7.46 19.36 -51.71
N LEU A 85 -7.37 18.53 -50.67
CA LEU A 85 -7.96 17.19 -50.57
C LEU A 85 -8.73 17.04 -49.25
N PRO A 86 -10.02 17.44 -49.20
CA PRO A 86 -10.83 17.43 -47.98
C PRO A 86 -11.05 16.03 -47.38
N ASP A 87 -10.89 14.98 -48.20
CA ASP A 87 -11.22 13.59 -47.86
C ASP A 87 -10.02 12.80 -47.30
N VAL A 88 -8.83 13.43 -47.21
CA VAL A 88 -7.66 12.87 -46.53
C VAL A 88 -7.46 13.62 -45.21
N ALA A 89 -8.52 13.66 -44.39
CA ALA A 89 -8.38 14.03 -42.99
C ALA A 89 -7.66 12.87 -42.29
N ASP A 90 -6.33 12.90 -42.34
CA ASP A 90 -5.50 11.96 -41.61
C ASP A 90 -5.70 12.22 -40.10
N ASP A 91 -6.63 11.47 -39.51
CA ASP A 91 -6.92 11.40 -38.06
C ASP A 91 -5.73 10.81 -37.26
N ARG A 92 -4.60 10.51 -37.93
CA ARG A 92 -3.38 10.05 -37.29
C ARG A 92 -2.78 11.16 -36.44
N GLU A 93 -3.08 11.01 -35.16
CA GLU A 93 -2.44 11.62 -34.00
C GLU A 93 -2.52 13.15 -33.95
N LYS A 94 -3.71 13.59 -33.54
CA LYS A 94 -3.84 14.79 -32.71
C LYS A 94 -2.82 14.66 -31.56
N PRO A 95 -2.04 15.70 -31.23
CA PRO A 95 -1.26 15.71 -30.01
C PRO A 95 -2.15 15.25 -28.86
N ALA A 96 -1.62 14.48 -27.92
CA ALA A 96 -2.38 13.99 -26.76
C ALA A 96 -3.27 15.13 -26.27
N TYR A 97 -4.59 14.92 -26.31
CA TYR A 97 -5.60 15.99 -26.15
C TYR A 97 -5.29 16.86 -24.91
N ASP A 98 -4.73 16.22 -23.87
CA ASP A 98 -4.24 16.80 -22.63
C ASP A 98 -3.14 17.88 -22.79
N GLU A 99 -2.16 17.73 -23.68
CA GLU A 99 -1.05 18.70 -23.81
C GLU A 99 -1.51 20.00 -24.50
N LEU A 100 -2.31 19.88 -25.57
CA LEU A 100 -2.91 21.05 -26.22
C LEU A 100 -3.92 21.75 -25.32
N ASP A 101 -4.69 21.00 -24.54
CA ASP A 101 -5.65 21.57 -23.59
C ASP A 101 -4.94 22.26 -22.43
N LEU A 102 -3.85 21.69 -21.92
CA LEU A 102 -3.00 22.32 -20.91
C LEU A 102 -2.36 23.61 -21.44
N LEU A 103 -1.86 23.62 -22.68
CA LEU A 103 -1.32 24.82 -23.31
C LEU A 103 -2.39 25.90 -23.52
N ARG A 104 -3.58 25.51 -24.01
CA ARG A 104 -4.71 26.43 -24.17
C ARG A 104 -5.16 27.01 -22.83
N TRP A 105 -5.19 26.18 -21.79
CA TRP A 105 -5.45 26.62 -20.43
C TRP A 105 -4.37 27.60 -19.95
N ALA A 106 -3.09 27.25 -20.11
CA ALA A 106 -1.96 28.06 -19.65
C ALA A 106 -1.97 29.45 -20.29
N LYS A 107 -2.27 29.53 -21.60
CA LYS A 107 -2.40 30.81 -22.32
C LYS A 107 -3.55 31.67 -21.80
N ARG A 108 -4.72 31.06 -21.55
CA ARG A 108 -5.88 31.79 -20.99
C ARG A 108 -5.60 32.32 -19.59
N GLU A 109 -4.81 31.57 -18.82
CA GLU A 109 -4.52 31.90 -17.43
C GLU A 109 -3.32 32.83 -17.26
N LEU A 110 -2.70 33.30 -18.35
CA LEU A 110 -1.54 34.19 -18.24
C LEU A 110 -1.86 35.48 -17.50
N PRO A 111 -0.90 36.03 -16.72
CA PRO A 111 -1.07 37.34 -16.11
C PRO A 111 -1.24 38.41 -17.19
N ALA A 112 -2.06 39.43 -16.91
CA ALA A 112 -2.22 40.56 -17.80
C ALA A 112 -0.87 41.26 -18.03
N GLY A 113 -0.48 41.41 -19.30
CA GLY A 113 0.74 42.11 -19.69
C GLY A 113 1.23 41.69 -21.07
N GLU A 114 1.82 42.63 -21.80
CA GLU A 114 2.34 42.45 -23.16
C GLU A 114 3.39 41.32 -23.27
N ASN A 115 4.07 41.05 -22.15
CA ASN A 115 5.23 40.18 -22.07
C ASN A 115 4.92 38.75 -21.58
N ALA A 116 3.67 38.45 -21.19
CA ALA A 116 3.35 37.18 -20.55
C ALA A 116 3.44 35.99 -21.52
N GLU A 117 2.90 36.14 -22.74
CA GLU A 117 2.94 35.10 -23.78
C GLU A 117 4.39 34.82 -24.22
N GLU A 118 5.20 35.86 -24.40
CA GLU A 118 6.63 35.70 -24.72
C GLU A 118 7.37 34.94 -23.60
N THR A 119 7.09 35.26 -22.33
CA THR A 119 7.69 34.52 -21.20
C THR A 119 7.22 33.07 -21.14
N LEU A 120 5.96 32.80 -21.48
CA LEU A 120 5.46 31.42 -21.61
C LEU A 120 6.21 30.68 -22.72
N GLN A 121 6.43 31.32 -23.87
CA GLN A 121 7.21 30.73 -24.96
C GLN A 121 8.63 30.41 -24.50
N TRP A 122 9.33 31.32 -23.81
CA TRP A 122 10.66 31.02 -23.25
C TRP A 122 10.65 29.84 -22.30
N MET A 123 9.64 29.72 -21.43
CA MET A 123 9.51 28.59 -20.52
C MET A 123 9.30 27.26 -21.26
N LEU A 124 8.53 27.27 -22.35
CA LEU A 124 8.33 26.09 -23.20
C LEU A 124 9.62 25.69 -23.92
N ARG A 125 10.38 26.66 -24.44
CA ARG A 125 11.69 26.44 -25.08
C ARG A 125 12.70 25.85 -24.08
N GLU A 126 12.72 26.36 -22.85
CA GLU A 126 13.58 25.82 -21.79
C GLU A 126 13.20 24.37 -21.45
N ALA A 127 11.90 24.05 -21.42
CA ALA A 127 11.41 22.68 -21.23
C ALA A 127 11.79 21.73 -22.37
N ASP A 128 11.96 22.23 -23.60
CA ASP A 128 12.49 21.47 -24.74
C ASP A 128 14.00 21.23 -24.67
N GLY A 129 14.71 21.88 -23.74
CA GLY A 129 16.14 21.69 -23.48
C GLY A 129 17.04 22.85 -23.92
N GLU A 130 16.49 23.98 -24.36
CA GLU A 130 17.29 25.19 -24.58
C GLU A 130 17.66 25.87 -23.27
N THR A 131 18.88 26.44 -23.23
CA THR A 131 19.31 27.23 -22.07
C THR A 131 18.66 28.61 -22.09
N LEU A 132 18.38 29.16 -20.91
CA LEU A 132 17.82 30.51 -20.80
C LEU A 132 18.79 31.58 -21.31
N GLU A 133 20.10 31.30 -21.28
CA GLU A 133 21.16 32.12 -21.86
C GLU A 133 21.02 32.20 -23.38
N THR A 134 20.83 31.05 -24.04
CA THR A 134 20.55 30.97 -25.49
C THR A 134 19.30 31.76 -25.86
N ILE A 135 18.23 31.57 -25.10
CA ILE A 135 16.95 32.23 -25.34
C ILE A 135 17.08 33.76 -25.18
N ALA A 136 17.86 34.20 -24.20
CA ALA A 136 18.16 35.59 -23.93
C ALA A 136 18.92 36.26 -25.08
N GLU A 137 19.96 35.61 -25.59
CA GLU A 137 20.73 36.08 -26.74
C GLU A 137 19.85 36.23 -27.99
N GLU A 138 19.07 35.22 -28.34
CA GLU A 138 18.19 35.25 -29.52
C GLU A 138 17.05 36.27 -29.41
N SER A 139 16.49 36.42 -28.20
CA SER A 139 15.40 37.37 -27.96
C SER A 139 15.92 38.80 -27.78
N ASN A 140 17.24 39.02 -27.80
CA ASN A 140 17.89 40.29 -27.50
C ASN A 140 17.46 40.88 -26.14
N VAL A 141 17.35 40.02 -25.13
CA VAL A 141 16.96 40.37 -23.76
C VAL A 141 18.06 39.94 -22.79
N PRO A 142 18.46 40.75 -21.79
CA PRO A 142 19.47 40.33 -20.82
C PRO A 142 19.07 39.03 -20.08
N ALA A 143 19.99 38.06 -20.00
CA ALA A 143 19.74 36.77 -19.35
C ALA A 143 19.16 36.86 -17.92
N PRO A 144 19.61 37.77 -17.04
CA PRO A 144 18.97 37.95 -15.72
C PRO A 144 17.49 38.32 -15.80
N ARG A 145 17.08 39.08 -16.84
CA ARG A 145 15.68 39.47 -17.05
C ARG A 145 14.84 38.28 -17.50
N VAL A 146 15.35 37.46 -18.43
CA VAL A 146 14.69 36.22 -18.85
C VAL A 146 14.46 35.30 -17.65
N ARG A 147 15.53 35.00 -16.87
CA ARG A 147 15.42 34.15 -15.67
C ARG A 147 14.40 34.68 -14.67
N LYS A 148 14.42 35.99 -14.39
CA LYS A 148 13.48 36.62 -13.46
C LYS A 148 12.04 36.54 -13.96
N ARG A 149 11.79 36.79 -15.25
CA ARG A 149 10.45 36.68 -15.87
C ARG A 149 9.94 35.23 -15.80
N VAL A 150 10.75 34.26 -16.21
CA VAL A 150 10.39 32.84 -16.17
C VAL A 150 10.14 32.36 -14.73
N SER A 151 10.99 32.75 -13.77
CA SER A 151 10.80 32.41 -12.35
C SER A 151 9.47 32.94 -11.81
N ARG A 152 9.16 34.21 -12.10
CA ARG A 152 7.89 34.83 -11.70
C ARG A 152 6.69 34.14 -12.33
N LEU A 153 6.78 33.77 -13.61
CA LEU A 153 5.71 33.05 -14.29
C LEU A 153 5.50 31.64 -13.70
N ARG A 154 6.58 30.95 -13.31
CA ARG A 154 6.51 29.66 -12.60
C ARG A 154 5.83 29.79 -11.23
N GLU A 155 6.17 30.81 -10.46
CA GLU A 155 5.54 31.11 -9.18
C GLU A 155 4.05 31.39 -9.37
N TYR A 156 3.70 32.23 -10.35
CA TYR A 156 2.32 32.55 -10.70
C TYR A 156 1.48 31.29 -11.01
N PHE A 157 1.97 30.38 -11.86
CA PHE A 157 1.25 29.13 -12.14
C PHE A 157 1.15 28.22 -10.92
N ARG A 158 2.21 28.15 -10.09
CA ARG A 158 2.23 27.32 -8.89
C ARG A 158 1.19 27.76 -7.87
N GLU A 159 1.03 29.06 -7.67
CA GLU A 159 0.01 29.63 -6.78
C GLU A 159 -1.42 29.36 -7.30
N ARG A 160 -1.61 29.43 -8.61
CA ARG A 160 -2.90 29.12 -9.25
C ARG A 160 -3.28 27.64 -9.09
N TRP A 161 -2.31 26.74 -9.14
CA TRP A 161 -2.51 25.28 -9.02
C TRP A 161 -2.69 24.81 -7.58
N SER A 162 -1.96 25.40 -6.62
CA SER A 162 -1.98 24.92 -5.22
C SER A 162 -3.38 25.00 -4.60
N GLY A 163 -4.19 26.01 -4.96
CA GLY A 163 -5.57 26.14 -4.53
C GLY A 163 -6.51 25.05 -5.06
N GLN A 164 -6.37 24.65 -6.32
CA GLN A 164 -7.21 23.61 -6.92
C GLN A 164 -6.85 22.21 -6.41
N THR A 165 -5.57 21.91 -6.24
CA THR A 165 -5.14 20.61 -5.70
C THR A 165 -5.51 20.43 -4.23
N ALA A 166 -5.45 21.50 -3.42
CA ALA A 166 -5.81 21.43 -2.01
C ALA A 166 -7.30 21.11 -1.81
N ALA A 167 -8.18 21.71 -2.63
CA ALA A 167 -9.62 21.45 -2.58
C ALA A 167 -9.96 19.99 -2.96
N LEU A 168 -9.34 19.45 -4.02
CA LEU A 168 -9.55 18.07 -4.44
C LEU A 168 -9.04 17.06 -3.40
N VAL A 169 -7.88 17.32 -2.81
CA VAL A 169 -7.34 16.49 -1.73
C VAL A 169 -8.25 16.52 -0.51
N ALA A 170 -8.74 17.70 -0.10
CA ALA A 170 -9.67 17.84 1.00
C ALA A 170 -10.98 17.07 0.75
N LEU A 171 -11.52 17.16 -0.47
CA LEU A 171 -12.75 16.44 -0.85
C LEU A 171 -12.53 14.92 -0.86
N GLY A 172 -11.36 14.46 -1.34
CA GLY A 172 -10.96 13.05 -1.26
C GLY A 172 -10.83 12.54 0.18
N ILE A 173 -10.24 13.34 1.08
CA ILE A 173 -10.16 13.02 2.52
C ILE A 173 -11.55 12.92 3.14
N VAL A 174 -12.44 13.87 2.86
CA VAL A 174 -13.83 13.84 3.35
C VAL A 174 -14.57 12.60 2.85
N ALA A 175 -14.45 12.27 1.56
CA ALA A 175 -15.06 11.06 1.00
C ALA A 175 -14.51 9.78 1.65
N ALA A 176 -13.20 9.70 1.88
CA ALA A 176 -12.57 8.58 2.57
C ALA A 176 -13.04 8.45 4.02
N LEU A 177 -13.15 9.56 4.75
CA LEU A 177 -13.68 9.58 6.12
C LEU A 177 -15.15 9.15 6.16
N LEU A 178 -15.98 9.61 5.22
CA LEU A 178 -17.38 9.17 5.11
C LEU A 178 -17.49 7.68 4.79
N ALA A 179 -16.64 7.16 3.90
CA ALA A 179 -16.58 5.74 3.59
C ALA A 179 -16.18 4.90 4.81
N LEU A 180 -15.14 5.33 5.56
CA LEU A 180 -14.73 4.68 6.80
C LEU A 180 -15.83 4.71 7.86
N TYR A 181 -16.51 5.84 8.02
CA TYR A 181 -17.65 5.97 8.93
C TYR A 181 -18.81 5.04 8.56
N ALA A 182 -19.17 4.98 7.28
CA ALA A 182 -20.22 4.08 6.78
C ALA A 182 -19.87 2.59 6.96
N LEU A 183 -18.59 2.22 6.77
CA LEU A 183 -18.09 0.86 6.99
C LEU A 183 -18.08 0.48 8.48
N GLY A 184 -17.83 1.43 9.38
CA GLY A 184 -17.96 1.24 10.82
C GLY A 184 -19.40 0.97 11.23
N ARG A 185 -20.33 1.80 10.75
CA ARG A 185 -21.77 1.70 11.08
C ARG A 185 -22.38 0.35 10.70
N LYS A 186 -22.03 -0.20 9.52
CA LYS A 186 -22.48 -1.53 9.09
C LYS A 186 -22.07 -2.65 10.06
N LYS A 187 -20.92 -2.54 10.73
CA LYS A 187 -20.49 -3.54 11.72
C LYS A 187 -21.32 -3.46 13.01
N ASP A 188 -21.69 -2.24 13.41
CA ASP A 188 -22.53 -2.01 14.60
C ASP A 188 -23.97 -2.52 14.39
N ASP A 189 -24.49 -2.44 13.16
CA ASP A 189 -25.80 -2.97 12.80
C ASP A 189 -25.78 -4.51 12.79
N ILE A 190 -24.74 -5.14 12.24
CA ILE A 190 -24.59 -6.62 12.24
C ILE A 190 -24.49 -7.18 13.66
N ALA A 191 -23.85 -6.47 14.59
CA ALA A 191 -23.69 -6.94 15.98
C ALA A 191 -25.01 -6.97 16.78
N LYS A 192 -26.04 -6.26 16.34
CA LYS A 192 -27.33 -6.19 17.05
C LYS A 192 -28.31 -7.29 16.64
N ASP A 193 -28.13 -7.89 15.46
CA ASP A 193 -29.05 -8.89 14.88
C ASP A 193 -28.63 -10.35 15.13
N VAL A 194 -27.81 -10.63 16.14
CA VAL A 194 -27.47 -12.02 16.49
C VAL A 194 -28.63 -12.63 17.31
N PRO A 195 -29.40 -13.60 16.79
CA PRO A 195 -30.43 -14.27 17.58
C PRO A 195 -29.79 -15.08 18.72
N PRO A 196 -30.46 -15.22 19.88
CA PRO A 196 -29.95 -16.05 20.96
C PRO A 196 -29.76 -17.49 20.47
N ALA A 197 -28.58 -18.05 20.75
CA ALA A 197 -28.26 -19.42 20.38
C ALA A 197 -29.34 -20.41 20.88
N PRO A 198 -29.74 -21.42 20.08
CA PRO A 198 -30.71 -22.41 20.52
C PRO A 198 -30.17 -23.16 21.75
N SER A 199 -30.96 -23.22 22.82
CA SER A 199 -30.59 -23.96 24.03
C SER A 199 -30.52 -25.45 23.72
N VAL A 200 -29.31 -26.00 23.65
CA VAL A 200 -29.13 -27.46 23.61
C VAL A 200 -29.54 -28.00 24.97
N ARG A 201 -30.61 -28.80 25.01
CA ARG A 201 -31.09 -29.47 26.24
C ARG A 201 -29.97 -30.41 26.72
N ALA A 202 -29.62 -30.33 28.01
CA ALA A 202 -28.69 -31.28 28.62
C ALA A 202 -29.26 -32.71 28.50
N PRO A 203 -28.44 -33.71 28.10
CA PRO A 203 -28.91 -35.08 27.93
C PRO A 203 -29.38 -35.67 29.25
N LEU A 204 -30.40 -36.53 29.17
CA LEU A 204 -30.91 -37.23 30.34
C LEU A 204 -29.83 -38.22 30.86
N PRO A 205 -29.72 -38.46 32.18
CA PRO A 205 -28.73 -39.41 32.73
C PRO A 205 -28.80 -40.82 32.10
N GLN A 206 -30.00 -41.24 31.69
CA GLN A 206 -30.22 -42.52 31.00
C GLN A 206 -29.58 -42.56 29.61
N GLU A 207 -29.63 -41.45 28.85
CA GLU A 207 -29.02 -41.35 27.52
C GLU A 207 -27.49 -41.44 27.62
N VAL A 208 -26.92 -40.80 28.66
CA VAL A 208 -25.49 -40.89 28.96
C VAL A 208 -25.10 -42.30 29.40
N ALA A 209 -25.93 -42.97 30.21
CA ALA A 209 -25.70 -44.35 30.63
C ALA A 209 -25.72 -45.32 29.44
N GLU A 210 -26.66 -45.14 28.51
CA GLU A 210 -26.73 -45.94 27.27
C GLU A 210 -25.51 -45.73 26.38
N GLN A 211 -25.03 -44.49 26.26
CA GLN A 211 -23.81 -44.20 25.52
C GLN A 211 -22.60 -44.91 26.13
N LYS A 212 -22.43 -44.85 27.45
CA LYS A 212 -21.36 -45.55 28.16
C LYS A 212 -21.44 -47.07 28.01
N ARG A 213 -22.65 -47.65 28.02
CA ARG A 213 -22.84 -49.09 27.74
C ARG A 213 -22.39 -49.48 26.32
N ARG A 214 -22.68 -48.65 25.31
CA ARG A 214 -22.21 -48.89 23.93
C ARG A 214 -20.69 -48.90 23.85
N GLU A 215 -20.04 -47.90 24.43
CA GLU A 215 -18.58 -47.80 24.48
C GLU A 215 -17.96 -48.98 25.24
N ALA A 216 -18.58 -49.39 26.34
CA ALA A 216 -18.12 -50.55 27.10
C ALA A 216 -18.13 -51.84 26.27
N PHE A 217 -19.18 -52.09 25.47
CA PHE A 217 -19.24 -53.27 24.61
C PHE A 217 -18.15 -53.27 23.55
N GLU A 218 -17.85 -52.11 22.94
CA GLU A 218 -16.73 -51.98 22.00
C GLU A 218 -15.39 -52.34 22.67
N LYS A 219 -15.18 -51.91 23.92
CA LYS A 219 -13.98 -52.26 24.70
C LYS A 219 -13.91 -53.74 25.07
N CYS A 220 -15.04 -54.34 25.44
CA CYS A 220 -15.13 -55.77 25.69
C CYS A 220 -14.80 -56.59 24.43
N ASP A 221 -15.32 -56.19 23.28
CA ASP A 221 -15.08 -56.84 21.99
C ASP A 221 -13.62 -56.67 21.53
N ALA A 222 -13.00 -55.52 21.84
CA ALA A 222 -11.58 -55.27 21.59
C ALA A 222 -10.62 -56.02 22.55
N GLY A 223 -11.14 -56.72 23.56
CA GLY A 223 -10.34 -57.43 24.56
C GLY A 223 -9.76 -56.52 25.66
N GLU A 224 -10.17 -55.26 25.71
CA GLU A 224 -9.81 -54.30 26.77
C GLU A 224 -10.71 -54.52 28.00
N LEU A 225 -10.47 -55.62 28.73
CA LEU A 225 -11.40 -56.12 29.76
C LEU A 225 -11.57 -55.17 30.95
N ARG A 226 -10.49 -54.53 31.42
CA ARG A 226 -10.56 -53.55 32.53
C ARG A 226 -11.34 -52.28 32.13
N PRO A 227 -11.00 -51.59 31.03
CA PRO A 227 -11.81 -50.47 30.54
C PRO A 227 -13.27 -50.81 30.27
N CYS A 228 -13.55 -52.03 29.80
CA CYS A 228 -14.94 -52.48 29.64
C CYS A 228 -15.70 -52.47 30.97
N LEU A 229 -15.13 -53.08 32.02
CA LEU A 229 -15.78 -53.14 33.34
C LEU A 229 -15.95 -51.75 33.95
N ASP A 230 -14.94 -50.87 33.83
CA ASP A 230 -15.00 -49.50 34.34
C ASP A 230 -16.16 -48.70 33.70
N LEU A 231 -16.30 -48.78 32.37
CA LEU A 231 -17.40 -48.11 31.67
C LEU A 231 -18.78 -48.69 32.01
N LEU A 232 -18.88 -50.00 32.27
CA LEU A 232 -20.12 -50.61 32.75
C LEU A 232 -20.46 -50.14 34.18
N ASP A 233 -19.47 -49.93 35.04
CA ASP A 233 -19.68 -49.39 36.40
C ASP A 233 -20.10 -47.93 36.39
N GLU A 234 -19.50 -47.11 35.53
CA GLU A 234 -19.94 -45.74 35.31
C GLU A 234 -21.38 -45.67 34.77
N ALA A 235 -21.71 -46.54 33.81
CA ALA A 235 -23.06 -46.65 33.29
C ALA A 235 -24.06 -47.10 34.36
N LYS A 236 -23.68 -48.05 35.22
CA LYS A 236 -24.49 -48.51 36.35
C LYS A 236 -24.74 -47.40 37.36
N GLY A 237 -23.74 -46.54 37.60
CA GLY A 237 -23.90 -45.35 38.47
C GLY A 237 -24.96 -44.38 37.98
N LEU A 238 -25.15 -44.27 36.65
CA LEU A 238 -26.13 -43.41 36.01
C LEU A 238 -27.50 -44.09 35.81
N ASP A 239 -27.51 -45.40 35.54
CA ASP A 239 -28.71 -46.21 35.32
C ASP A 239 -28.53 -47.64 35.88
N PRO A 240 -28.85 -47.86 37.17
CA PRO A 240 -28.73 -49.17 37.79
C PRO A 240 -29.65 -50.24 37.19
N LYS A 241 -30.77 -49.84 36.56
CA LYS A 241 -31.72 -50.78 35.94
C LYS A 241 -31.16 -51.35 34.64
N GLY A 242 -30.43 -50.54 33.86
CA GLY A 242 -29.77 -50.98 32.63
C GLY A 242 -28.69 -52.05 32.84
N ASP A 243 -28.06 -52.07 34.02
CA ASP A 243 -27.05 -53.07 34.40
C ASP A 243 -27.64 -54.48 34.56
N LEU A 244 -28.95 -54.58 34.79
CA LEU A 244 -29.66 -55.86 34.91
C LEU A 244 -29.96 -56.52 33.57
N SER A 245 -29.65 -55.86 32.44
CA SER A 245 -29.87 -56.44 31.12
C SER A 245 -28.97 -57.66 30.88
N GLU A 246 -29.50 -58.68 30.21
CA GLU A 246 -28.76 -59.92 29.92
C GLU A 246 -27.48 -59.67 29.09
N ALA A 247 -27.46 -58.63 28.27
CA ALA A 247 -26.27 -58.24 27.50
C ALA A 247 -25.15 -57.73 28.41
N VAL A 248 -25.47 -56.83 29.36
CA VAL A 248 -24.49 -56.28 30.31
C VAL A 248 -23.99 -57.36 31.26
N GLN A 249 -24.88 -58.20 31.81
CA GLN A 249 -24.48 -59.27 32.73
C GLN A 249 -23.58 -60.32 32.06
N ARG A 250 -23.87 -60.69 30.80
CA ARG A 250 -23.01 -61.59 30.03
C ARG A 250 -21.64 -60.95 29.76
N ALA A 251 -21.59 -59.68 29.39
CA ALA A 251 -20.33 -58.97 29.13
C ALA A 251 -19.47 -58.87 30.40
N ARG A 252 -20.06 -58.52 31.55
CA ARG A 252 -19.36 -58.49 32.84
C ARG A 252 -18.77 -59.83 33.20
N LYS A 253 -19.60 -60.88 33.19
CA LYS A 253 -19.15 -62.24 33.50
C LYS A 253 -18.04 -62.70 32.57
N ALA A 254 -18.19 -62.48 31.26
CA ALA A 254 -17.16 -62.86 30.29
C ALA A 254 -15.84 -62.09 30.48
N ALA A 255 -15.89 -60.83 30.88
CA ALA A 255 -14.70 -60.03 31.17
C ALA A 255 -14.04 -60.46 32.49
N GLU A 256 -14.83 -60.71 33.54
CA GLU A 256 -14.36 -61.21 34.83
C GLU A 256 -13.73 -62.61 34.71
N ASP A 257 -14.39 -63.54 34.01
CA ASP A 257 -13.89 -64.90 33.78
C ASP A 257 -12.52 -64.89 33.05
N LYS A 258 -12.33 -63.96 32.11
CA LYS A 258 -11.06 -63.79 31.38
C LYS A 258 -9.98 -63.07 32.21
N LEU A 259 -10.36 -62.26 33.19
CA LEU A 259 -9.44 -61.59 34.12
C LEU A 259 -9.10 -62.46 35.33
N ALA A 260 -9.86 -63.53 35.59
CA ALA A 260 -9.61 -64.43 36.70
C ALA A 260 -8.24 -65.14 36.55
N PRO A 261 -7.43 -65.21 37.62
CA PRO A 261 -6.18 -65.96 37.58
C PRO A 261 -6.46 -67.46 37.37
N PRO A 262 -5.56 -68.21 36.69
CA PRO A 262 -5.75 -69.64 36.49
C PRO A 262 -5.88 -70.36 37.85
N PRO A 263 -6.74 -71.39 37.96
CA PRO A 263 -6.89 -72.14 39.19
C PRO A 263 -5.54 -72.75 39.57
N VAL A 264 -5.07 -72.45 40.79
CA VAL A 264 -3.85 -73.04 41.35
C VAL A 264 -4.12 -74.55 41.51
N PRO A 265 -3.28 -75.45 40.93
CA PRO A 265 -3.49 -76.88 41.08
C PRO A 265 -3.39 -77.30 42.55
N GLU A 266 -4.38 -78.06 43.02
CA GLU A 266 -4.50 -78.54 44.39
C GLU A 266 -3.27 -79.40 44.81
N PRO A 267 -2.73 -79.22 46.02
CA PRO A 267 -1.68 -80.09 46.54
C PRO A 267 -2.24 -81.49 46.91
N VAL A 268 -1.62 -82.53 46.36
CA VAL A 268 -1.88 -83.96 46.61
C VAL A 268 -1.65 -84.31 48.09
N PRO A 269 -2.52 -85.11 48.74
CA PRO A 269 -2.52 -85.26 50.20
C PRO A 269 -1.52 -86.31 50.69
N THR A 270 -0.62 -85.94 51.60
CA THR A 270 0.08 -86.87 52.50
C THR A 270 -0.51 -86.85 53.90
N SER A 271 -0.62 -88.04 54.46
CA SER A 271 -1.54 -88.48 55.51
C SER A 271 -0.96 -88.41 56.93
N LYS A 272 -1.78 -87.85 57.84
CA LYS A 272 -2.09 -88.25 59.24
C LYS A 272 -1.14 -87.98 60.43
N MET A 273 -1.85 -87.65 61.53
CA MET A 273 -1.59 -87.72 62.98
C MET A 273 -0.78 -86.55 63.60
N ALA A 274 -1.11 -85.95 64.75
CA ALA A 274 -2.22 -85.92 65.73
C ALA A 274 -1.82 -84.86 66.84
N PRO A 275 -2.72 -84.37 67.73
CA PRO A 275 -2.60 -83.12 68.54
C PRO A 275 -2.02 -83.35 69.97
N PRO A 276 -2.04 -82.44 71.00
CA PRO A 276 -2.58 -81.06 71.20
C PRO A 276 -1.53 -80.04 71.78
N THR A 277 -1.80 -78.75 72.08
CA THR A 277 -2.36 -78.18 73.35
C THR A 277 -2.41 -76.63 73.38
N LYS A 278 -3.47 -76.06 74.02
CA LYS A 278 -3.63 -74.82 74.86
C LYS A 278 -2.65 -73.62 74.68
N ALA A 279 -3.04 -72.33 74.67
CA ALA A 279 -3.79 -71.62 75.73
C ALA A 279 -4.23 -70.18 75.31
N LYS A 280 -5.19 -69.65 76.09
CA LYS A 280 -5.83 -68.31 76.11
C LYS A 280 -4.89 -67.14 76.48
N GLY A 281 -5.24 -65.92 76.05
CA GLY A 281 -4.82 -64.66 76.70
C GLY A 281 -4.94 -63.37 75.87
N ASP A 282 -6.12 -62.74 75.92
CA ASP A 282 -6.56 -61.38 75.51
C ASP A 282 -5.85 -60.18 76.23
N PRO A 283 -6.22 -58.87 76.09
CA PRO A 283 -6.91 -58.10 75.02
C PRO A 283 -6.38 -56.63 74.79
N THR A 284 -7.07 -55.86 73.92
CA THR A 284 -7.35 -54.38 73.96
C THR A 284 -6.21 -53.38 73.70
N ALA A 285 -6.34 -52.17 73.10
CA ALA A 285 -7.42 -51.42 72.43
C ALA A 285 -6.85 -50.08 71.85
N VAL A 286 -7.57 -49.46 70.86
CA VAL A 286 -7.90 -47.98 70.77
C VAL A 286 -6.79 -47.02 70.23
N PRO A 287 -7.08 -45.83 69.62
CA PRO A 287 -8.08 -45.42 68.61
C PRO A 287 -7.57 -44.36 67.56
N THR A 288 -8.47 -43.94 66.64
CA THR A 288 -8.53 -42.73 65.78
C THR A 288 -8.31 -41.37 66.51
N PRO A 289 -7.93 -40.24 65.86
CA PRO A 289 -8.92 -39.29 65.27
C PRO A 289 -8.42 -38.37 64.09
N PRO A 290 -9.27 -37.44 63.56
CA PRO A 290 -9.18 -36.86 62.21
C PRO A 290 -8.98 -35.30 62.14
N PRO A 291 -9.57 -34.50 61.19
CA PRO A 291 -8.94 -33.46 60.34
C PRO A 291 -9.23 -32.01 60.84
N PRO A 292 -9.10 -30.85 60.11
CA PRO A 292 -9.95 -30.44 58.95
C PRO A 292 -9.33 -29.38 57.93
N ALA A 293 -10.18 -28.88 57.01
CA ALA A 293 -10.00 -28.03 55.81
C ALA A 293 -9.83 -26.49 56.06
N PRO A 294 -10.24 -25.49 55.20
CA PRO A 294 -10.31 -25.28 53.72
C PRO A 294 -9.81 -23.87 53.26
N SER A 295 -10.03 -23.49 51.97
CA SER A 295 -10.43 -22.15 51.41
C SER A 295 -9.54 -21.68 50.22
N GLY A 296 -10.06 -21.48 49.00
CA GLY A 296 -10.46 -20.18 48.40
C GLY A 296 -9.24 -19.40 47.81
N SER A 297 -9.16 -18.81 46.62
CA SER A 297 -10.13 -18.28 45.65
C SER A 297 -9.39 -17.71 44.41
N PHE A 298 -10.16 -17.32 43.38
CA PHE A 298 -9.87 -16.38 42.26
C PHE A 298 -8.89 -16.75 41.12
N GLY A 299 -9.45 -16.95 39.92
CA GLY A 299 -8.92 -16.42 38.65
C GLY A 299 -9.55 -15.02 38.35
N PRO A 300 -9.48 -14.44 37.13
CA PRO A 300 -9.15 -15.06 35.84
C PRO A 300 -8.34 -14.19 34.82
N SER A 301 -8.04 -14.83 33.69
CA SER A 301 -8.05 -14.38 32.28
C SER A 301 -7.47 -13.04 31.80
N ASN A 302 -6.67 -13.20 30.75
CA ASN A 302 -6.00 -12.22 29.90
C ASN A 302 -6.82 -11.91 28.63
N VAL A 303 -7.16 -10.64 28.37
CA VAL A 303 -7.43 -10.05 27.04
C VAL A 303 -7.17 -8.54 27.08
N GLN A 304 -6.33 -7.99 26.19
CA GLN A 304 -6.64 -6.87 25.26
C GLN A 304 -5.38 -6.16 24.69
N LYS A 305 -5.55 -5.68 23.45
CA LYS A 305 -4.58 -5.12 22.49
C LYS A 305 -4.73 -3.56 22.44
N PRO A 306 -4.24 -2.83 21.41
CA PRO A 306 -3.11 -1.89 21.40
C PRO A 306 -3.48 -0.38 21.33
N SER A 307 -2.50 0.53 21.50
CA SER A 307 -2.53 1.85 20.82
C SER A 307 -1.19 2.61 20.86
N ALA A 308 -0.99 3.41 19.81
CA ALA A 308 0.22 4.03 19.26
C ALA A 308 0.67 5.35 19.96
N PRO A 309 1.76 6.02 19.50
CA PRO A 309 2.58 6.92 20.31
C PRO A 309 2.28 8.41 20.09
N PHE A 310 2.63 9.24 21.08
CA PHE A 310 2.79 10.68 20.89
C PHE A 310 4.03 11.18 21.64
N GLY A 311 5.00 11.68 20.87
CA GLY A 311 6.07 12.55 21.35
C GLY A 311 5.92 13.94 20.74
N LYS A 312 6.09 14.99 21.54
CA LYS A 312 6.52 16.34 21.11
C LYS A 312 7.09 17.11 22.31
N LYS A 313 8.28 17.70 22.15
CA LYS A 313 8.54 19.15 22.03
C LYS A 313 9.99 19.51 22.41
N GLY A 314 10.56 20.46 21.66
CA GLY A 314 11.74 21.22 22.08
C GLY A 314 12.56 21.77 20.92
N ALA A 315 12.22 22.96 20.42
CA ALA A 315 12.94 23.70 19.38
C ALA A 315 13.57 24.98 19.94
N SER A 316 14.73 25.37 19.38
CA SER A 316 15.35 26.70 19.35
C SER A 316 16.52 26.64 18.35
N PRO A 317 16.84 27.70 17.58
CA PRO A 317 17.47 28.89 18.15
C PRO A 317 17.03 30.26 17.60
N LYS A 318 17.51 31.28 18.31
CA LYS A 318 17.35 32.73 18.16
C LYS A 318 18.10 33.31 16.96
N GLY A 319 17.60 34.43 16.46
CA GLY A 319 18.34 35.43 15.67
C GLY A 319 17.41 36.58 15.30
N GLY A 320 17.69 37.79 15.81
CA GLY A 320 16.88 38.99 15.59
C GLY A 320 17.68 40.17 15.02
N PHE A 321 16.95 41.29 14.88
CA PHE A 321 17.32 42.66 14.47
C PHE A 321 17.32 42.97 12.95
N PRO A 322 17.09 44.24 12.54
CA PRO A 322 15.98 45.13 12.92
C PRO A 322 15.31 45.82 11.72
N SER A 323 14.17 46.46 11.99
CA SER A 323 13.51 47.43 11.11
C SER A 323 14.21 48.78 11.21
N ASP A 324 14.47 49.42 10.06
CA ASP A 324 14.81 50.83 9.98
C ASP A 324 13.72 51.61 9.23
N ASP A 325 13.26 52.66 9.90
CA ASP A 325 12.44 53.75 9.43
C ASP A 325 13.05 54.50 8.24
N VAL A 326 12.26 54.77 7.21
CA VAL A 326 12.48 55.93 6.31
C VAL A 326 11.14 56.62 6.03
N LYS A 327 10.85 57.57 6.92
CA LYS A 327 10.52 58.98 6.63
C LYS A 327 9.67 59.27 5.38
N SER A 328 8.40 59.55 5.68
CA SER A 328 7.53 60.43 4.92
C SER A 328 8.11 61.85 4.82
N ASP A 329 8.35 62.34 3.61
CA ASP A 329 8.41 63.76 3.31
C ASP A 329 7.33 64.09 2.26
N SER A 330 6.27 64.72 2.75
CA SER A 330 5.28 65.47 2.00
C SER A 330 5.92 66.76 1.49
N LEU A 331 5.93 67.02 0.19
CA LEU A 331 6.05 68.38 -0.36
C LEU A 331 5.45 68.45 -1.77
N GLY A 332 4.57 69.43 -1.99
CA GLY A 332 4.45 70.09 -3.29
C GLY A 332 3.21 69.82 -4.14
N SER A 333 2.03 70.17 -3.62
CA SER A 333 0.93 70.59 -4.50
C SER A 333 1.23 72.00 -5.00
N GLY A 334 1.39 72.17 -6.31
CA GLY A 334 1.57 73.45 -6.98
C GLY A 334 0.99 73.37 -8.38
N GLY A 335 -0.12 74.07 -8.60
CA GLY A 335 -0.86 74.04 -9.86
C GLY A 335 -0.34 74.98 -10.95
N SER A 336 -1.15 75.05 -12.00
CA SER A 336 -1.36 76.15 -12.95
C SER A 336 -1.06 75.82 -14.42
N SER A 337 -2.17 75.70 -15.16
CA SER A 337 -2.53 76.38 -16.41
C SER A 337 -1.60 76.43 -17.64
N SER A 338 -2.30 76.29 -18.78
CA SER A 338 -2.01 76.77 -20.14
C SER A 338 -0.95 75.96 -20.90
N LYS A 339 -1.20 75.47 -22.11
CA LYS A 339 -1.89 76.08 -23.25
C LYS A 339 -2.25 75.00 -24.26
#